data_AF-A0A9E3U948-F1
#
_entry.id   AF-A0A9E3U948-F1
#
_cell.length_a   1.000
_cell.length_b   1.000
_cell.length_c   1.000
_cell.angle_alpha   90.00
_cell.angle_beta   90.00
_cell.angle_gamma   90.00
#
_symmetry.space_group_name_H-M   'P 1'
#
loop_
_entity.id
_entity.type
_entity.pdbx_description
1 polymer ?
#
loop_
_entity_poly.entity_id
_entity_poly.type
_entity_poly.pdbx_seq_one_letter_code
_entity_poly.pdbx_strand_id
1 'polypeptide(L)'
;MVHVHFDTEGLAPAHVEARAPALTLVVMLQPAEEGGGLRVWDVGYAGSDAYEDDDLSRESVICAYAAGDLVVIDSYSLHQIQPFSGDKDRISATCHVAFACGRWESWF
;
A
#
# COMPACT_ATOMS: atom_id res chain seq x y z
N MET A 1 -6.72 -13.15 6.93
CA MET A 1 -6.85 -11.98 7.83
C MET A 1 -6.63 -10.76 6.96
N VAL A 2 -7.57 -9.83 6.90
CA VAL A 2 -7.46 -8.65 6.02
C VAL A 2 -6.85 -7.52 6.86
N HIS A 3 -5.69 -6.99 6.45
CA HIS A 3 -4.92 -6.00 7.22
C HIS A 3 -5.02 -4.63 6.53
N VAL A 4 -5.67 -3.66 7.19
CA VAL A 4 -5.66 -2.26 6.76
C VAL A 4 -4.48 -1.57 7.43
N HIS A 5 -3.67 -0.84 6.67
CA HIS A 5 -2.48 -0.20 7.21
C HIS A 5 -1.94 0.90 6.29
N PHE A 6 -0.91 1.59 6.78
CA PHE A 6 0.00 2.44 6.02
C PHE A 6 1.35 1.73 5.89
N ASP A 7 2.09 2.01 4.81
CA ASP A 7 3.43 1.45 4.61
C ASP A 7 4.51 2.38 5.17
N THR A 8 4.43 2.65 6.47
CA THR A 8 5.46 3.44 7.16
C THR A 8 6.56 2.58 7.78
N GLU A 9 6.38 1.25 7.78
CA GLU A 9 7.39 0.30 8.25
C GLU A 9 8.66 0.38 7.40
N GLY A 10 9.82 0.43 8.06
CA GLY A 10 11.13 0.57 7.41
C GLY A 10 11.55 2.02 7.14
N LEU A 11 10.65 3.01 7.28
CA LEU A 11 11.03 4.42 7.24
C LEU A 11 11.75 4.83 8.53
N ALA A 12 12.87 5.55 8.39
CA ALA A 12 13.51 6.19 9.53
C ALA A 12 12.56 7.25 10.15
N PRO A 13 12.57 7.46 11.48
CA PRO A 13 11.70 8.44 12.13
C PRO A 13 11.79 9.85 11.52
N ALA A 14 12.99 10.29 11.13
CA ALA A 14 13.19 11.57 10.47
C ALA A 14 12.52 11.66 9.09
N HIS A 15 12.40 10.56 8.34
CA HIS A 15 11.66 10.54 7.07
C HIS A 15 10.16 10.70 7.31
N VAL A 16 9.65 9.99 8.32
CA VAL A 16 8.24 10.05 8.72
C VAL A 16 7.88 11.46 9.20
N GLU A 17 8.70 12.05 10.08
CA GLU A 17 8.50 13.41 10.61
C GLU A 17 8.53 14.47 9.51
N ALA A 18 9.48 14.36 8.56
CA ALA A 18 9.58 15.29 7.44
C ALA A 18 8.53 15.05 6.33
N ARG A 19 7.74 13.96 6.41
CA ARG A 19 6.87 13.48 5.33
C ARG A 19 7.63 13.44 3.99
N ALA A 20 8.86 12.92 4.04
CA ALA A 20 9.69 12.79 2.85
C ALA A 20 8.99 11.86 1.84
N PRO A 21 9.10 12.10 0.52
CA PRO A 21 8.44 11.28 -0.48
C PRO A 21 8.70 9.78 -0.27
N ALA A 22 7.64 8.99 -0.13
CA ALA A 22 7.70 7.55 0.01
C ALA A 22 6.60 6.89 -0.84
N LEU A 23 6.94 5.83 -1.56
CA LEU A 23 6.01 5.12 -2.45
C LEU A 23 6.05 3.63 -2.19
N THR A 24 4.89 3.00 -2.27
CA THR A 24 4.74 1.55 -2.32
C THR A 24 4.44 1.14 -3.76
N LEU A 25 5.25 0.20 -4.25
CA LEU A 25 5.18 -0.35 -5.60
C LEU A 25 4.76 -1.82 -5.49
N VAL A 26 3.61 -2.17 -6.06
CA VAL A 26 3.08 -3.54 -6.05
C VAL A 26 2.98 -4.05 -7.47
N VAL A 27 3.81 -5.04 -7.81
CA VAL A 27 3.74 -5.75 -9.10
C VAL A 27 2.94 -7.02 -8.90
N MET A 28 1.87 -7.19 -9.68
CA MET A 28 1.10 -8.44 -9.67
C MET A 28 1.85 -9.51 -10.48
N LEU A 29 2.13 -10.64 -9.85
CA LEU A 29 2.76 -11.81 -10.49
C LEU A 29 1.70 -12.84 -10.88
N GLN A 30 0.69 -13.04 -10.04
CA GLN A 30 -0.45 -13.92 -10.28
C GLN A 30 -1.70 -13.36 -9.59
N PRO A 31 -2.74 -12.92 -10.31
CA PRO A 31 -4.00 -12.53 -9.68
C PRO A 31 -4.74 -13.77 -9.14
N ALA A 32 -5.55 -13.56 -8.10
CA ALA A 32 -6.57 -14.52 -7.72
C ALA A 32 -7.65 -14.63 -8.81
N GLU A 33 -8.53 -15.63 -8.71
CA GLU A 33 -9.65 -15.76 -9.64
C GLU A 33 -10.73 -14.70 -9.40
N GLU A 34 -10.96 -14.33 -8.15
CA GLU A 34 -11.93 -13.31 -7.75
C GLU A 34 -11.32 -12.35 -6.70
N GLY A 35 -11.64 -11.07 -6.79
CA GLY A 35 -11.24 -10.06 -5.80
C GLY A 35 -9.75 -9.72 -5.83
N GLY A 36 -9.16 -9.44 -4.66
CA GLY A 36 -7.71 -9.28 -4.52
C GLY A 36 -7.11 -7.95 -5.03
N GLY A 37 -7.97 -7.03 -5.44
CA GLY A 37 -7.58 -5.67 -5.78
C GLY A 37 -7.03 -4.90 -4.58
N LEU A 38 -6.35 -3.78 -4.85
CA LEU A 38 -5.81 -2.90 -3.82
C LEU A 38 -6.81 -1.76 -3.59
N ARG A 39 -7.42 -1.73 -2.42
CA ARG A 39 -8.22 -0.58 -1.99
C ARG A 39 -7.31 0.47 -1.38
N VAL A 40 -7.47 1.71 -1.78
CA VAL A 40 -6.77 2.87 -1.24
C VAL A 40 -7.82 3.90 -0.83
N TRP A 41 -7.79 4.33 0.42
CA TRP A 41 -8.67 5.38 0.93
C TRP A 41 -8.01 6.75 0.79
N ASP A 42 -8.82 7.80 0.67
CA ASP A 42 -8.39 9.19 0.82
C ASP A 42 -8.13 9.51 2.30
N VAL A 43 -7.20 8.78 2.92
CA VAL A 43 -6.80 8.90 4.32
C VAL A 43 -5.28 8.88 4.37
N GLY A 44 -4.70 9.97 4.88
CA GLY A 44 -3.26 10.13 5.03
C GLY A 44 -2.78 9.80 6.44
N TYR A 45 -1.59 9.23 6.54
CA TYR A 45 -0.94 8.91 7.81
C TYR A 45 -0.79 10.16 8.69
N ALA A 46 -1.20 10.06 9.95
CA ALA A 46 -1.23 11.18 10.90
C ALA A 46 -0.18 11.06 12.04
N GLY A 47 0.86 10.24 11.85
CA GLY A 47 1.91 10.04 12.86
C GLY A 47 1.74 8.78 13.71
N SER A 48 0.73 7.96 13.40
CA SER A 48 0.48 6.65 13.99
C SER A 48 -0.19 5.76 12.96
N ASP A 49 0.03 4.44 13.05
CA ASP A 49 -0.67 3.45 12.22
C ASP A 49 -2.13 3.22 12.66
N ALA A 50 -2.54 3.87 13.76
CA ALA A 50 -3.93 3.87 14.18
C ALA A 50 -4.80 4.60 13.14
N TYR A 51 -5.93 3.98 12.80
CA TYR A 51 -7.02 4.56 12.02
C TYR A 51 -8.33 4.36 12.78
N GLU A 52 -9.33 5.17 12.48
CA GLU A 52 -10.66 5.09 13.09
C GLU A 52 -11.68 4.48 12.13
N ASP A 53 -12.83 4.04 12.65
CA ASP A 53 -13.90 3.48 11.81
C ASP A 53 -14.41 4.49 10.78
N ASP A 54 -14.42 5.78 11.13
CA ASP A 54 -14.80 6.88 10.23
C ASP A 54 -13.84 7.00 9.04
N ASP A 55 -12.55 6.69 9.19
CA ASP A 55 -11.58 6.68 8.09
C ASP A 55 -11.96 5.64 7.03
N LEU A 56 -12.48 4.48 7.46
CA LEU A 56 -12.91 3.41 6.56
C LEU A 56 -14.16 3.76 5.75
N SER A 57 -14.93 4.75 6.21
CA SER A 57 -16.12 5.28 5.53
C SER A 57 -15.81 6.34 4.48
N ARG A 58 -14.57 6.86 4.45
CA ARG A 58 -14.13 7.86 3.47
C ARG A 58 -14.06 7.30 2.05
N GLU A 59 -13.95 8.21 1.09
CA GLU A 59 -13.79 7.86 -0.32
C GLU A 59 -12.60 6.92 -0.50
N SER A 60 -12.80 5.89 -1.33
CA SER A 60 -11.75 4.95 -1.68
C SER A 60 -11.88 4.50 -3.12
N VAL A 61 -10.75 4.10 -3.69
CA VAL A 61 -10.66 3.48 -5.01
C VAL A 61 -10.15 2.07 -4.84
N ILE A 62 -10.75 1.13 -5.58
CA ILE A 62 -10.23 -0.24 -5.71
C ILE A 62 -9.52 -0.33 -7.05
N CYS A 63 -8.20 -0.46 -7.00
CA CYS A 63 -7.39 -0.78 -8.16
C CYS A 63 -7.45 -2.29 -8.40
N ALA A 64 -8.07 -2.70 -9.51
CA ALA A 64 -7.92 -4.04 -10.05
C ALA A 64 -6.77 -4.02 -11.06
N TYR A 65 -5.89 -5.03 -11.00
CA TYR A 65 -4.66 -5.07 -11.79
C TYR A 65 -4.29 -6.51 -12.12
N ALA A 66 -3.83 -6.72 -13.36
CA ALA A 66 -3.52 -8.00 -13.96
C ALA A 66 -2.05 -8.38 -13.75
N ALA A 67 -1.69 -9.63 -14.09
CA ALA A 67 -0.30 -10.06 -14.06
C ALA A 67 0.59 -9.15 -14.94
N GLY A 68 1.66 -8.62 -14.35
CA GLY A 68 2.58 -7.67 -14.98
C GLY A 68 2.26 -6.20 -14.72
N ASP A 69 1.06 -5.87 -14.25
CA ASP A 69 0.73 -4.49 -13.90
C ASP A 69 1.46 -4.06 -12.61
N LEU A 70 1.89 -2.80 -12.61
CA LEU A 70 2.45 -2.12 -11.44
C LEU A 70 1.44 -1.11 -10.92
N VAL A 71 1.08 -1.26 -9.65
CA VAL A 71 0.36 -0.23 -8.90
C VAL A 71 1.36 0.54 -8.05
N VAL A 72 1.28 1.88 -8.09
CA VAL A 72 2.08 2.78 -7.26
C VAL A 72 1.13 3.58 -6.39
N ILE A 73 1.35 3.55 -5.08
CA ILE A 73 0.62 4.36 -4.11
C ILE A 73 1.59 5.20 -3.29
N ASP A 74 1.09 6.28 -2.71
CA ASP A 74 1.77 6.97 -1.64
C ASP A 74 1.82 6.05 -0.41
N SER A 75 3.00 5.79 0.15
CA SER A 75 3.16 4.91 1.32
C SER A 75 2.43 5.43 2.56
N TYR A 76 2.12 6.73 2.60
CA TYR A 76 1.32 7.36 3.65
C TYR A 76 -0.18 7.27 3.40
N SER A 77 -0.66 6.60 2.35
CA SER A 77 -2.08 6.35 2.13
C SER A 77 -2.55 5.07 2.81
N LEU A 78 -3.69 5.15 3.49
CA LEU A 78 -4.33 3.98 4.08
C LEU A 78 -4.78 3.04 2.96
N HIS A 79 -4.43 1.77 3.06
CA HIS A 79 -4.75 0.81 2.01
C HIS A 79 -4.94 -0.62 2.55
N GLN A 80 -5.50 -1.47 1.69
CA GLN A 80 -5.84 -2.85 2.01
C GLN A 80 -5.95 -3.68 0.74
N ILE A 81 -5.34 -4.87 0.75
CA ILE A 81 -5.65 -5.90 -0.26
C ILE A 81 -7.04 -6.45 0.04
N GLN A 82 -7.95 -6.31 -0.93
CA GLN A 82 -9.32 -6.80 -0.82
C GLN A 82 -9.34 -8.33 -0.65
N PRO A 83 -10.35 -8.88 0.06
CA PRO A 83 -10.58 -10.31 0.07
C PRO A 83 -10.57 -10.91 -1.34
N PHE A 84 -10.08 -12.14 -1.45
CA PHE A 84 -10.02 -12.91 -2.69
C PHE A 84 -10.35 -14.37 -2.45
N SER A 85 -10.79 -15.05 -3.50
CA SER A 85 -11.24 -16.45 -3.50
C SER A 85 -10.85 -17.15 -4.80
N GLY A 86 -11.04 -18.48 -4.81
CA GLY A 86 -10.74 -19.37 -5.92
C GLY A 86 -9.63 -20.36 -5.62
N ASP A 87 -9.24 -21.13 -6.63
CA ASP A 87 -8.20 -22.15 -6.51
C ASP A 87 -6.78 -21.61 -6.75
N LYS A 88 -6.67 -20.34 -7.20
CA LYS A 88 -5.38 -19.66 -7.42
C LYS A 88 -5.07 -18.68 -6.31
N ASP A 89 -3.87 -18.81 -5.75
CA ASP A 89 -3.31 -17.80 -4.86
C ASP A 89 -3.10 -16.47 -5.58
N ARG A 90 -3.20 -15.38 -4.82
CA ARG A 90 -2.75 -14.06 -5.24
C ARG A 90 -1.28 -13.88 -4.89
N ILE A 91 -0.42 -13.69 -5.89
CA ILE A 91 1.02 -13.51 -5.72
C ILE A 91 1.40 -12.14 -6.26
N SER A 92 2.05 -11.33 -5.43
CA SER A 92 2.60 -10.02 -5.80
C SER A 92 4.01 -9.84 -5.23
N ALA A 93 4.80 -9.00 -5.88
CA ALA A 93 6.04 -8.48 -5.31
C ALA A 93 5.82 -7.02 -4.90
N THR A 94 6.16 -6.69 -3.66
CA THR A 94 6.09 -5.33 -3.13
C THR A 94 7.50 -4.78 -2.97
N CYS A 95 7.71 -3.54 -3.36
CA CYS A 95 8.90 -2.77 -3.08
C CYS A 95 8.48 -1.42 -2.52
N HIS A 96 9.18 -0.98 -1.49
CA HIS A 96 8.99 0.34 -0.92
C HIS A 96 10.19 1.20 -1.31
N VAL A 97 9.94 2.47 -1.60
CA VAL A 97 10.99 3.44 -1.89
C VAL A 97 10.77 4.72 -1.10
N ALA A 98 11.85 5.31 -0.60
CA ALA A 98 11.81 6.58 0.12
C ALA A 98 12.91 7.51 -0.39
N PHE A 99 12.62 8.80 -0.45
CA PHE A 99 13.60 9.82 -0.81
C PHE A 99 14.31 10.33 0.43
N ALA A 100 15.58 9.99 0.56
CA ALA A 100 16.42 10.25 1.71
C ALA A 100 17.75 10.86 1.25
N CYS A 101 18.22 11.92 1.90
CA CYS A 101 19.55 12.50 1.63
C CYS A 101 19.84 12.80 0.15
N GLY A 102 18.82 13.22 -0.62
CA GLY A 102 18.96 13.54 -2.04
C GLY A 102 18.96 12.35 -2.99
N ARG A 103 18.62 11.13 -2.51
CA ARG A 103 18.55 9.91 -3.32
C ARG A 103 17.32 9.07 -2.97
N TRP A 104 16.93 8.20 -3.88
CA TRP A 104 15.95 7.14 -3.61
C TRP A 104 16.64 5.93 -3.00
N GLU A 105 16.06 5.39 -1.94
CA GLU A 105 16.44 4.13 -1.30
C GLU A 105 15.26 3.16 -1.37
N SER A 106 15.54 1.86 -1.53
CA SER A 106 14.50 0.83 -1.73
C SER A 106 14.66 -0.36 -0.78
N TRP A 107 13.55 -0.93 -0.33
CA TRP A 107 13.50 -2.19 0.44
C TRP A 107 12.27 -3.03 0.06
N PHE A 108 12.21 -4.25 0.58
CA PHE A 108 11.22 -5.29 0.27
C PHE A 108 10.74 -5.96 1.56
#